data_AF-A0A7S6M9J9-F1
#
_entry.id   AF-A0A7S6M9J9-F1
#
_cell.length_a   1.000
_cell.length_b   1.000
_cell.length_c   1.000
_cell.angle_alpha   90.00
_cell.angle_beta   90.00
_cell.angle_gamma   90.00
#
_symmetry.space_group_name_H-M   'P 1'
#
loop_
_entity.id
_entity.type
_entity.pdbx_description
1 polymer ?
#
loop_
_entity_poly.entity_id
_entity_poly.type
_entity_poly.pdbx_seq_one_letter_code
_entity_poly.pdbx_strand_id
1 'polypeptide(L)'
;MAMEAGILACSGCGATVYREHIEEGIAVRLAGKLYCSHCRPDADGGDGASPGDSAVGKVVGGPKTSFRRAMATNVGFATRAKTFHCKLATGPMEHLDDQINEWADANPDVQIKFATSVVGVVEGKHNDLHLIVTLFY
;
A
#
# COMPACT_ATOMS: atom_id res chain seq x y z
N MET A 1 13.22 -5.80 42.00
CA MET A 1 11.80 -5.90 41.58
C MET A 1 11.79 -5.96 40.07
N ALA A 2 11.44 -7.12 39.50
CA ALA A 2 11.50 -7.35 38.07
C ALA A 2 10.47 -6.46 37.36
N MET A 3 10.96 -5.54 36.53
CA MET A 3 10.11 -4.74 35.64
C MET A 3 9.81 -5.60 34.42
N GLU A 4 8.60 -6.15 34.34
CA GLU A 4 8.11 -6.75 33.10
C GLU A 4 8.05 -5.67 32.02
N ALA A 5 8.96 -5.75 31.06
CA ALA A 5 8.94 -4.96 29.83
C ALA A 5 7.80 -5.48 28.94
N GLY A 6 6.56 -5.18 29.34
CA GLY A 6 5.37 -5.55 28.61
C GLY A 6 5.29 -4.77 27.31
N ILE A 7 5.58 -5.45 26.20
CA ILE A 7 5.34 -4.95 24.85
C ILE A 7 3.83 -4.70 24.71
N LEU A 8 3.42 -3.45 24.51
CA LEU A 8 2.01 -3.10 24.33
C LEU A 8 1.68 -3.04 22.83
N ALA A 9 0.42 -3.31 22.48
CA ALA A 9 -0.02 -3.29 21.09
C ALA A 9 -1.12 -2.24 20.87
N CYS A 10 -1.03 -1.53 19.75
CA CYS A 10 -2.07 -0.61 19.28
C CYS A 10 -3.35 -1.38 18.98
N SER A 11 -4.47 -0.95 19.55
CA SER A 11 -5.77 -1.58 19.37
C SER A 11 -6.38 -1.36 17.97
N GLY A 12 -5.82 -0.45 17.17
CA GLY A 12 -6.28 -0.17 15.79
C GLY A 12 -5.54 -1.00 14.73
N CYS A 13 -4.21 -0.93 14.71
CA CYS A 13 -3.39 -1.56 13.67
C CYS A 13 -2.50 -2.72 14.17
N GLY A 14 -2.53 -3.05 15.47
CA GLY A 14 -1.69 -4.09 16.05
C GLY A 14 -0.20 -3.72 16.18
N ALA A 15 0.18 -2.50 15.80
CA ALA A 15 1.58 -2.05 15.90
C ALA A 15 2.10 -2.09 17.34
N THR A 16 3.37 -2.42 17.49
CA THR A 16 4.06 -2.40 18.77
C THR A 16 4.20 -0.98 19.29
N VAL A 17 3.73 -0.74 20.51
CA VAL A 17 3.80 0.54 21.21
C VAL A 17 4.66 0.36 22.45
N TYR A 18 5.78 1.05 22.48
CA TYR A 18 6.66 1.10 23.64
C TYR A 18 6.13 2.09 24.68
N ARG A 19 6.58 1.95 25.93
CA ARG A 19 6.08 2.76 27.05
C ARG A 19 6.46 4.22 26.89
N GLU A 20 7.66 4.44 26.36
CA GLU A 20 8.26 5.74 26.03
C GLU A 20 7.36 6.51 25.05
N HIS A 21 6.73 5.83 24.08
CA HIS A 21 5.80 6.49 23.15
C HIS A 21 4.56 7.06 23.85
N ILE A 22 4.14 6.46 24.98
CA ILE A 22 3.01 6.97 25.77
C ILE A 22 3.45 8.17 26.59
N GLU A 23 4.67 8.12 27.14
CA GLU A 23 5.26 9.18 27.96
C GLU A 23 5.59 10.43 27.13
N GLU A 24 6.07 10.25 25.91
CA GLU A 24 6.35 11.33 24.95
C GLU A 24 5.07 11.86 24.24
N GLY A 25 3.91 11.28 24.54
CA GLY A 25 2.62 11.70 23.96
C GLY A 25 2.42 11.32 22.48
N ILE A 26 3.29 10.48 21.93
CA ILE A 26 3.24 9.95 20.57
C ILE A 26 2.12 8.92 20.43
N ALA A 27 1.89 8.10 21.46
CA ALA A 27 0.79 7.16 21.58
C ALA A 27 -0.14 7.58 22.71
N VAL A 28 -1.45 7.38 22.53
CA VAL A 28 -2.46 7.83 23.47
C VAL A 28 -3.34 6.67 23.93
N ARG A 29 -3.77 6.73 25.20
CA ARG A 29 -4.82 5.84 25.70
C ARG A 29 -6.16 6.59 25.67
N LEU A 30 -7.10 6.09 24.87
CA LEU A 30 -8.45 6.64 24.72
C LEU A 30 -9.48 5.55 24.98
N ALA A 31 -10.45 5.83 25.87
CA ALA A 31 -11.48 4.87 26.28
C ALA A 31 -10.92 3.50 26.74
N GLY A 32 -9.76 3.49 27.40
CA GLY A 32 -9.09 2.27 27.86
C GLY A 32 -8.31 1.50 26.78
N LYS A 33 -8.37 1.93 25.51
CA LYS A 33 -7.64 1.34 24.39
C LYS A 33 -6.40 2.16 24.04
N LEU A 34 -5.34 1.48 23.62
CA LEU A 34 -4.07 2.12 23.27
C LEU A 34 -4.01 2.35 21.76
N TYR A 35 -3.72 3.59 21.35
CA TYR A 35 -3.60 3.98 19.95
C TYR A 35 -2.22 4.58 19.70
N CYS A 36 -1.54 4.12 18.65
CA CYS A 36 -0.29 4.71 18.20
C CYS A 36 -0.54 6.06 17.52
N SER A 37 0.53 6.79 17.21
CA SER A 37 0.46 8.09 16.52
C SER A 37 -0.32 8.08 15.20
N HIS A 38 -0.43 6.92 14.55
CA HIS A 38 -1.16 6.78 13.28
C HIS A 38 -2.63 6.44 13.47
N CYS A 39 -2.99 5.84 14.60
CA CYS A 39 -4.37 5.46 14.89
C CYS A 39 -5.02 6.39 15.93
N ARG A 40 -4.33 7.44 16.36
CA ARG A 40 -4.87 8.41 17.30
C ARG A 40 -6.02 9.16 16.60
N PRO A 41 -7.25 9.07 17.11
CA PRO A 41 -8.33 9.90 16.61
C PRO A 41 -8.08 11.32 17.10
N ASP A 42 -7.77 12.22 16.18
CA ASP A 42 -7.72 13.65 16.48
C ASP A 42 -9.12 14.12 16.89
N ALA A 43 -9.17 14.94 17.93
CA ALA A 43 -10.39 15.30 18.62
C ALA A 43 -11.14 16.43 17.91
N ASP A 44 -11.50 16.23 16.65
CA ASP A 44 -12.44 17.09 15.92
C ASP A 44 -13.33 16.18 15.07
N GLY A 45 -14.53 15.93 15.57
CA GLY A 45 -15.43 14.86 15.13
C GLY A 45 -15.78 14.88 13.64
N GLY A 46 -15.65 13.71 13.02
CA GLY A 46 -16.27 13.34 11.76
C GLY A 46 -16.01 11.86 11.50
N ASP A 47 -17.08 11.09 11.37
CA ASP A 47 -17.12 9.64 11.20
C ASP A 47 -16.07 9.11 10.21
N GLY A 48 -15.26 8.13 10.62
CA GLY A 48 -14.26 7.57 9.73
C GLY A 48 -13.50 6.40 10.35
N ALA A 49 -14.02 5.19 10.16
CA ALA A 49 -13.16 4.02 10.06
C ALA A 49 -12.13 4.32 8.95
N SER A 50 -10.88 4.64 9.33
CA SER A 50 -9.82 4.82 8.36
C SER A 50 -9.23 3.44 8.03
N PRO A 51 -9.36 2.99 6.77
CA PRO A 51 -8.66 1.82 6.28
C PRO A 51 -7.16 2.10 6.34
N GLY A 52 -6.39 1.06 6.66
CA GLY A 52 -4.95 1.17 6.89
C GLY A 52 -4.25 1.97 5.80
N ASP A 53 -3.30 2.81 6.23
CA ASP A 53 -2.28 3.46 5.42
C ASP A 53 -1.38 2.41 4.74
N SER A 54 -1.96 1.68 3.79
CA SER A 54 -1.23 1.26 2.62
C SER A 54 -1.11 2.51 1.79
N ALA A 55 0.06 3.13 1.82
CA ALA A 55 0.49 4.06 0.80
C ALA A 55 0.63 3.29 -0.54
N VAL A 56 -0.50 2.82 -1.08
CA VAL A 56 -0.70 2.53 -2.48
C VAL A 56 -0.92 3.91 -3.08
N GLY A 57 0.07 4.37 -3.86
CA GLY A 57 -0.06 5.62 -4.58
C GLY A 57 -1.41 5.63 -5.30
N LYS A 58 -2.25 6.60 -4.93
CA LYS A 58 -3.40 7.03 -5.73
C LYS A 58 -3.01 6.91 -7.19
N VAL A 59 -3.72 6.07 -7.95
CA VAL A 59 -3.58 6.05 -9.40
C VAL A 59 -3.92 7.47 -9.84
N VAL A 60 -2.89 8.29 -10.11
CA VAL A 60 -3.06 9.61 -10.70
C VAL A 60 -3.43 9.35 -12.15
N GLY A 61 -4.69 8.97 -12.35
CA GLY A 61 -5.39 9.10 -13.61
C GLY A 61 -5.66 10.58 -13.85
N GLY A 62 -4.60 11.37 -13.98
CA GLY A 62 -4.70 12.57 -14.81
C GLY A 62 -5.07 12.10 -16.22
N PRO A 63 -5.87 12.86 -16.99
CA PRO A 63 -6.29 12.45 -18.33
C PRO A 63 -5.05 12.21 -19.18
N LYS A 64 -4.69 10.92 -19.39
CA LYS A 64 -3.55 10.57 -20.22
C LYS A 64 -3.95 10.85 -21.66
N THR A 65 -3.40 11.95 -22.14
CA THR A 65 -3.28 12.31 -23.55
C THR A 65 -3.08 11.06 -24.39
N SER A 66 -3.86 10.95 -25.46
CA SER A 66 -3.91 9.82 -26.37
C SER A 66 -2.52 9.29 -26.70
N PHE A 67 -2.23 8.05 -26.29
CA PHE A 67 -0.99 7.39 -26.67
C PHE A 67 -0.92 7.29 -28.19
N ARG A 68 0.20 7.73 -28.78
CA ARG A 68 0.36 7.79 -30.25
C ARG A 68 0.35 6.42 -30.93
N ARG A 69 0.85 5.38 -30.25
CA ARG A 69 0.81 4.01 -30.77
C ARG A 69 -0.54 3.39 -30.45
N ALA A 70 -1.16 2.81 -31.47
CA ALA A 70 -2.35 2.00 -31.30
C ALA A 70 -2.06 0.85 -30.32
N MET A 71 -3.10 0.44 -29.61
CA MET A 71 -3.04 -0.77 -28.80
C MET A 71 -2.81 -1.97 -29.71
N ALA A 72 -1.85 -2.81 -29.38
CA ALA A 72 -1.62 -4.02 -30.14
C ALA A 72 -2.57 -5.11 -29.63
N THR A 73 -3.50 -5.53 -30.48
CA THR A 73 -4.59 -6.48 -30.15
C THR A 73 -4.26 -7.95 -30.47
N ASN A 74 -3.03 -8.25 -30.90
CA ASN A 74 -2.60 -9.55 -31.43
C ASN A 74 -1.21 -9.97 -30.90
N VAL A 75 -0.76 -11.18 -31.31
CA VAL A 75 0.64 -11.66 -31.25
C VAL A 75 1.59 -10.67 -31.93
N GLY A 76 2.08 -9.73 -31.15
CA GLY A 76 3.03 -8.69 -31.54
C GLY A 76 3.73 -8.12 -30.32
N PHE A 77 4.59 -7.13 -30.50
CA PHE A 77 5.30 -6.50 -29.38
C PHE A 77 4.37 -5.67 -28.50
N ALA A 78 4.70 -5.53 -27.21
CA ALA A 78 3.98 -4.67 -26.30
C ALA A 78 4.08 -3.20 -26.75
N THR A 79 2.97 -2.46 -26.69
CA THR A 79 2.95 -1.02 -27.01
C THR A 79 2.79 -0.15 -25.78
N ARG A 80 2.46 -0.77 -24.64
CA ARG A 80 2.21 -0.14 -23.35
C ARG A 80 2.84 -0.96 -22.23
N ALA A 81 2.99 -0.32 -21.09
CA ALA A 81 3.42 -0.94 -19.86
C ALA A 81 2.64 -0.38 -18.68
N LYS A 82 2.41 -1.21 -17.67
CA LYS A 82 1.82 -0.81 -16.40
C LYS A 82 2.63 -1.45 -15.27
N THR A 83 3.10 -0.60 -14.37
CA THR A 83 3.85 -1.03 -13.19
C THR A 83 2.94 -1.00 -11.98
N PHE A 84 2.99 -2.08 -11.21
CA PHE A 84 2.39 -2.25 -9.91
C PHE A 84 3.52 -2.47 -8.91
N HIS A 85 3.33 -2.07 -7.66
CA HIS A 85 4.28 -2.38 -6.61
C HIS A 85 3.57 -2.48 -5.26
N CYS A 86 4.13 -3.29 -4.37
CA CYS A 86 3.70 -3.35 -2.98
C CYS A 86 4.91 -3.52 -2.07
N LYS A 87 4.74 -3.21 -0.78
CA LYS A 87 5.74 -3.57 0.22
C LYS A 87 5.94 -5.09 0.22
N LEU A 88 7.15 -5.55 0.45
CA LEU A 88 7.48 -6.98 0.47
C LEU A 88 6.95 -7.66 1.76
N ALA A 89 5.64 -7.86 1.82
CA ALA A 89 4.91 -8.47 2.93
C ALA A 89 3.66 -9.20 2.40
N THR A 90 3.19 -10.24 3.09
CA THR A 90 2.13 -11.15 2.61
C THR A 90 0.83 -10.43 2.25
N GLY A 91 0.25 -9.64 3.18
CA GLY A 91 -1.01 -8.94 2.92
C GLY A 91 -0.95 -7.97 1.73
N PRO A 92 0.08 -7.10 1.62
CA PRO A 92 0.26 -6.25 0.44
C PRO A 92 0.47 -7.01 -0.87
N MET A 93 1.05 -8.21 -0.85
CA MET A 93 1.17 -9.05 -2.06
C MET A 93 -0.17 -9.66 -2.47
N GLU A 94 -0.97 -10.15 -1.52
CA GLU A 94 -2.33 -10.62 -1.82
C GLU A 94 -3.19 -9.49 -2.41
N HIS A 95 -3.11 -8.29 -1.84
CA HIS A 95 -3.80 -7.12 -2.39
C HIS A 95 -3.26 -6.68 -3.76
N LEU A 96 -1.97 -6.88 -4.03
CA LEU A 96 -1.38 -6.62 -5.34
C LEU A 96 -1.98 -7.54 -6.41
N ASP A 97 -2.20 -8.82 -6.08
CA ASP A 97 -2.81 -9.79 -6.97
C ASP A 97 -4.25 -9.39 -7.34
N ASP A 98 -5.04 -9.00 -6.34
CA ASP A 98 -6.41 -8.48 -6.56
C ASP A 98 -6.39 -7.27 -7.50
N GLN A 99 -5.51 -6.30 -7.25
CA GLN A 99 -5.40 -5.09 -8.09
C GLN A 99 -5.00 -5.40 -9.55
N ILE A 100 -4.12 -6.38 -9.76
CA ILE A 100 -3.71 -6.79 -11.10
C ILE A 100 -4.89 -7.44 -11.82
N ASN A 101 -5.62 -8.34 -11.14
CA ASN A 101 -6.78 -9.04 -11.70
C ASN A 101 -7.93 -8.07 -12.02
N GLU A 102 -8.30 -7.20 -11.08
CA GLU A 102 -9.33 -6.18 -11.29
C GLU A 102 -8.97 -5.25 -12.45
N TRP A 103 -7.70 -4.88 -12.58
CA TRP A 103 -7.24 -4.07 -13.71
C TRP A 103 -7.34 -4.84 -15.03
N ALA A 104 -6.96 -6.13 -15.05
CA ALA A 104 -7.07 -6.95 -16.25
C ALA A 104 -8.52 -7.11 -16.70
N ASP A 105 -9.44 -7.39 -15.76
CA ASP A 105 -10.87 -7.53 -16.03
C ASP A 105 -11.50 -6.22 -16.56
N ALA A 106 -11.06 -5.07 -16.04
CA ALA A 106 -11.51 -3.77 -16.48
C ALA A 106 -10.97 -3.36 -17.87
N ASN A 107 -10.00 -4.09 -18.43
CA ASN A 107 -9.36 -3.79 -19.72
C ASN A 107 -9.38 -5.04 -20.62
N PRO A 108 -10.55 -5.51 -21.08
CA PRO A 108 -10.68 -6.75 -21.86
C PRO A 108 -10.02 -6.69 -23.25
N ASP A 109 -9.70 -5.48 -23.71
CA ASP A 109 -9.01 -5.18 -24.95
C ASP A 109 -7.48 -5.30 -24.82
N VAL A 110 -6.97 -5.39 -23.59
CA VAL A 110 -5.55 -5.55 -23.28
C VAL A 110 -5.14 -7.02 -23.28
N GLN A 111 -4.08 -7.33 -24.02
CA GLN A 111 -3.41 -8.63 -23.99
C GLN A 111 -2.04 -8.49 -23.33
N ILE A 112 -1.87 -9.06 -22.13
CA ILE A 112 -0.57 -9.11 -21.45
C ILE A 112 0.36 -10.04 -22.24
N LYS A 113 1.50 -9.51 -22.69
CA LYS A 113 2.47 -10.25 -23.51
C LYS A 113 3.60 -10.82 -22.68
N PHE A 114 4.10 -10.03 -21.73
CA PHE A 114 5.07 -10.49 -20.77
C PHE A 114 5.00 -9.65 -19.50
N ALA A 115 5.47 -10.24 -18.39
CA ALA A 115 5.60 -9.57 -17.11
C ALA A 115 7.06 -9.68 -16.65
N THR A 116 7.50 -8.67 -15.90
CA THR A 116 8.80 -8.68 -15.22
C THR A 116 8.59 -8.33 -13.76
N SER A 117 9.41 -8.90 -12.89
CA SER A 117 9.41 -8.58 -11.48
C SER A 117 10.83 -8.28 -10.99
N VAL A 118 10.93 -7.34 -10.06
CA VAL A 118 12.18 -7.02 -9.36
C VAL A 118 11.84 -6.64 -7.92
N VAL A 119 12.73 -6.99 -7.00
CA VAL A 119 12.67 -6.50 -5.62
C VAL A 119 13.64 -5.32 -5.52
N GLY A 120 13.13 -4.17 -5.07
CA GLY A 120 13.92 -2.95 -4.97
C GLY A 120 13.30 -1.94 -4.02
N VAL A 121 13.97 -0.80 -3.85
CA VAL A 121 13.45 0.31 -3.04
C VAL A 121 12.67 1.24 -3.96
N VAL A 122 11.43 1.54 -3.58
CA VAL A 122 10.64 2.62 -4.21
C VAL A 122 10.79 3.85 -3.34
N GLU A 123 11.29 4.96 -3.92
CA GLU A 123 11.47 6.21 -3.19
C GLU A 123 10.12 6.74 -2.68
N GLY A 124 10.04 6.96 -1.38
CA GLY A 124 8.86 7.47 -0.69
C GLY A 124 9.23 8.10 0.64
N LYS A 125 8.25 8.29 1.52
CA LYS A 125 8.51 8.79 2.89
C LYS A 125 9.40 7.81 3.69
N HIS A 126 9.27 6.52 3.40
CA HIS A 126 10.07 5.45 3.97
C HIS A 126 10.71 4.65 2.83
N ASN A 127 11.99 4.32 2.99
CA ASN A 127 12.72 3.48 2.03
C ASN A 127 12.51 2.02 2.40
N ASP A 128 11.37 1.47 1.97
CA ASP A 128 11.02 0.06 2.19
C ASP A 128 11.38 -0.80 0.97
N LEU A 129 11.63 -2.09 1.19
CA LEU A 129 11.73 -3.05 0.10
C LEU A 129 10.35 -3.33 -0.48
N HIS A 130 10.26 -3.23 -1.80
CA HIS A 130 9.05 -3.42 -2.56
C HIS A 130 9.23 -4.53 -3.59
N LEU A 131 8.20 -5.34 -3.77
CA LEU A 131 8.03 -6.12 -4.98
C LEU A 131 7.46 -5.20 -6.06
N ILE A 132 8.16 -5.10 -7.18
CA ILE A 132 7.77 -4.26 -8.32
C ILE A 132 7.48 -5.20 -9.48
N VAL A 133 6.26 -5.16 -10.00
CA VAL A 133 5.80 -5.97 -11.13
C VAL A 133 5.43 -5.03 -12.27
N THR A 134 6.03 -5.25 -13.45
CA THR A 134 5.69 -4.49 -14.66
C THR A 134 5.12 -5.41 -15.72
N LEU A 135 3.89 -5.14 -16.11
CA LEU A 135 3.19 -5.82 -17.20
C LEU A 135 3.42 -5.04 -18.49
N PHE A 136 3.75 -5.76 -19.55
CA PHE A 136 3.91 -5.24 -20.91
C PHE A 136 2.81 -5.80 -21.79
N TYR A 137 2.05 -4.90 -22.43
CA TYR A 137 0.87 -5.23 -23.23
C TYR A 137 0.76 -4.39 -24.50
#